data_AF-A0AAN8EXH1-F1
#
_entry.id   AF-A0AAN8EXH1-F1
#
_cell.length_a   1.000
_cell.length_b   1.000
_cell.length_c   1.000
_cell.angle_alpha   90.00
_cell.angle_beta   90.00
_cell.angle_gamma   90.00
#
_symmetry.space_group_name_H-M   'P 1'
#
loop_
_entity.id
_entity.type
_entity.pdbx_description
1 polymer ?
#
loop_
_entity_poly.entity_id
_entity_poly.type
_entity_poly.pdbx_seq_one_letter_code
_entity_poly.pdbx_strand_id
1 'polypeptide(L)'
;MVRIKNRYLLLNILYPDSNTTSKAEPPATLSFQAPTPDYVDAGRFLAHLRAHISLLFGDFGLGVSLSSLKVVYFSTATSTAIIRVPRNHHRLVWAALSHITELPGPRKGGGGAKCVVRVVRVSGTIRKAEEELLRRAKRDVVRAKLAQDGKQLPWVTGVADRSAKGKAREDPNVSMQSIEDLSGEEEEESD
;
A
#
# COMPACT_ATOMS: atom_id res chain seq x y z
N MET A 1 -16.47 -31.39 1.14
CA MET A 1 -17.11 -30.06 1.26
C MET A 1 -16.31 -29.03 0.46
N VAL A 2 -16.90 -28.39 -0.55
CA VAL A 2 -16.20 -27.47 -1.48
C VAL A 2 -16.61 -26.03 -1.19
N ARG A 3 -15.63 -25.09 -1.12
CA ARG A 3 -15.87 -23.66 -0.91
C ARG A 3 -15.13 -22.81 -1.95
N ILE A 4 -15.72 -21.69 -2.34
CA ILE A 4 -15.08 -20.70 -3.23
C ILE A 4 -13.94 -20.01 -2.46
N LYS A 5 -12.72 -20.07 -3.00
CA LYS A 5 -11.53 -19.46 -2.41
C LYS A 5 -11.22 -18.11 -3.07
N ASN A 6 -11.01 -17.09 -2.25
CA ASN A 6 -10.67 -15.74 -2.70
C ASN A 6 -9.26 -15.34 -2.25
N ARG A 7 -8.78 -14.24 -2.82
CA ARG A 7 -7.55 -13.54 -2.44
C ARG A 7 -7.87 -12.09 -2.13
N TYR A 8 -7.10 -11.51 -1.23
CA TYR A 8 -7.20 -10.12 -0.83
C TYR A 8 -5.92 -9.41 -1.22
N LEU A 9 -6.04 -8.35 -2.01
CA LEU A 9 -4.93 -7.50 -2.42
C LEU A 9 -4.93 -6.26 -1.54
N LEU A 10 -3.83 -6.03 -0.83
CA LEU A 10 -3.57 -4.79 -0.12
C LEU A 10 -2.87 -3.82 -1.07
N LEU A 11 -3.40 -2.61 -1.20
CA LEU A 11 -2.95 -1.58 -2.12
C LEU A 11 -2.54 -0.33 -1.38
N ASN A 12 -1.56 0.38 -1.94
CA ASN A 12 -1.17 1.73 -1.56
C ASN A 12 -1.09 2.60 -2.82
N ILE A 13 -1.79 3.74 -2.83
CA ILE A 13 -1.82 4.69 -3.94
C ILE A 13 -0.83 5.81 -3.62
N LEU A 14 0.11 6.03 -4.53
CA LEU A 14 1.14 7.05 -4.41
C LEU A 14 0.87 8.20 -5.36
N TYR A 15 1.27 9.40 -4.97
CA TYR A 15 1.14 10.61 -5.77
C TYR A 15 2.51 11.23 -5.96
N PRO A 16 3.16 11.03 -7.13
CA PRO A 16 4.48 11.61 -7.40
C PRO A 16 4.42 13.12 -7.62
N ASP A 17 3.32 13.62 -8.18
CA ASP A 17 3.14 15.03 -8.55
C ASP A 17 2.38 15.83 -7.47
N SER A 18 2.23 15.30 -6.24
CA SER A 18 1.59 16.08 -5.17
C SER A 18 2.53 17.20 -4.75
N ASN A 19 2.43 18.34 -5.43
CA ASN A 19 2.94 19.62 -4.97
C ASN A 19 2.19 19.97 -3.69
N THR A 20 2.66 19.43 -2.56
CA THR A 20 2.27 19.93 -1.25
C THR A 20 2.82 21.34 -1.16
N THR A 21 1.95 22.33 -1.31
CA THR A 21 2.20 23.77 -1.15
C THR A 21 2.53 24.15 0.31
N SER A 22 3.19 23.27 1.06
CA SER A 22 3.65 23.50 2.41
C SER A 22 5.14 23.84 2.38
N LYS A 23 5.48 25.02 2.92
CA LYS A 23 6.84 25.62 2.99
C LYS A 23 7.92 24.78 3.69
N ALA A 24 7.61 23.60 4.20
CA ALA A 24 8.57 22.68 4.81
C ALA A 24 8.69 21.45 3.91
N GLU A 25 9.92 21.15 3.44
CA GLU A 25 10.18 19.92 2.70
C GLU A 25 9.85 18.73 3.61
N PRO A 26 8.82 17.93 3.31
CA PRO A 26 8.58 16.72 4.06
C PRO A 26 9.76 15.76 3.84
N PRO A 27 10.10 14.93 4.84
CA PRO A 27 11.13 13.91 4.66
C PRO A 27 10.83 13.06 3.42
N ALA A 28 11.87 12.67 2.67
CA ALA A 28 11.74 12.01 1.37
C ALA A 28 10.79 10.80 1.36
N THR A 29 10.63 10.14 2.50
CA THR A 29 9.70 9.01 2.72
C THR A 29 8.22 9.38 2.64
N LEU A 30 7.85 10.62 2.94
CA LEU A 30 6.45 11.12 2.95
C LEU A 30 6.08 11.89 1.69
N SER A 31 7.06 12.26 0.85
CA SER A 31 6.86 13.04 -0.38
C SER A 31 5.80 12.44 -1.32
N PHE A 32 5.71 11.11 -1.40
CA PHE A 32 4.80 10.40 -2.30
C PHE A 32 3.48 9.97 -1.66
N GLN A 33 3.31 10.19 -0.36
CA GLN A 33 2.19 9.69 0.43
C GLN A 33 1.19 10.82 0.72
N ALA A 34 0.62 11.40 -0.35
CA ALA A 34 -0.44 12.38 -0.23
C ALA A 34 -1.82 11.70 0.00
N PRO A 35 -2.74 12.36 0.71
CA PRO A 35 -4.11 11.89 0.83
C PRO A 35 -4.80 11.91 -0.54
N THR A 36 -5.61 10.89 -0.77
CA THR A 36 -6.46 10.81 -1.95
C THR A 36 -7.60 11.81 -1.79
N PRO A 37 -7.95 12.58 -2.84
CA PRO A 37 -9.05 13.54 -2.74
C PRO A 37 -10.41 12.85 -2.51
N ASP A 38 -11.27 13.50 -1.73
CA ASP A 38 -12.52 12.92 -1.21
C ASP A 38 -13.55 12.55 -2.29
N TYR A 39 -13.40 13.07 -3.51
CA TYR A 39 -14.30 12.70 -4.62
C TYR A 39 -14.06 11.27 -5.14
N VAL A 40 -12.95 10.63 -4.75
CA VAL A 40 -12.66 9.24 -5.11
C VAL A 40 -13.29 8.32 -4.07
N ASP A 41 -14.49 7.83 -4.38
CA ASP A 41 -15.16 6.81 -3.59
C ASP A 41 -14.76 5.38 -4.01
N ALA A 42 -14.93 4.41 -3.11
CA ALA A 42 -14.72 2.99 -3.36
C ALA A 42 -15.50 2.48 -4.59
N GLY A 43 -16.73 2.96 -4.79
CA GLY A 43 -17.55 2.61 -5.95
C GLY A 43 -16.96 3.13 -7.26
N ARG A 44 -16.48 4.39 -7.26
CA ARG A 44 -15.83 5.01 -8.43
C ARG A 44 -14.51 4.33 -8.76
N PHE A 45 -13.71 4.03 -7.74
CA PHE A 45 -12.47 3.29 -7.90
C PHE A 45 -12.72 1.88 -8.47
N LEU A 46 -13.76 1.18 -8.00
CA LEU A 46 -14.13 -0.14 -8.54
C LEU A 46 -14.60 -0.07 -10.00
N ALA A 47 -15.41 0.93 -10.35
CA ALA A 47 -15.85 1.14 -11.74
C ALA A 47 -14.66 1.44 -12.66
N HIS A 48 -13.74 2.28 -12.20
CA HIS A 48 -12.52 2.60 -12.92
C HIS A 48 -11.60 1.39 -13.09
N LEU A 49 -11.42 0.57 -12.04
CA LEU A 49 -10.69 -0.69 -12.13
C LEU A 49 -11.30 -1.66 -13.16
N ARG A 50 -12.64 -1.77 -13.20
CA ARG A 50 -13.33 -2.60 -14.20
C ARG A 50 -13.09 -2.09 -15.62
N ALA A 51 -13.13 -0.78 -15.84
CA ALA A 51 -12.80 -0.18 -17.12
C ALA A 51 -11.36 -0.48 -17.55
N HIS A 52 -10.39 -0.40 -16.63
CA HIS A 52 -9.00 -0.77 -16.91
C HIS A 52 -8.81 -2.26 -17.21
N ILE A 53 -9.49 -3.14 -16.48
CA ILE A 53 -9.46 -4.58 -16.75
C ILE A 53 -10.02 -4.86 -18.16
N SER A 54 -11.13 -4.22 -18.54
CA SER A 54 -11.70 -4.35 -19.89
C SER A 54 -10.76 -3.81 -20.96
N LEU A 55 -10.08 -2.69 -20.70
CA LEU A 55 -9.12 -2.10 -21.63
C LEU A 55 -7.91 -3.02 -21.89
N LEU A 56 -7.36 -3.65 -20.85
CA LEU A 56 -6.14 -4.45 -20.95
C LEU A 56 -6.39 -5.92 -21.35
N PHE A 57 -7.48 -6.50 -20.85
CA PHE A 57 -7.76 -7.95 -20.96
C PHE A 57 -9.07 -8.26 -21.70
N GLY A 58 -9.77 -7.25 -22.20
CA GLY A 58 -11.05 -7.39 -22.87
C GLY A 58 -12.16 -7.91 -21.97
N ASP A 59 -13.23 -8.37 -22.60
CA ASP A 59 -14.42 -8.89 -21.92
C ASP A 59 -14.13 -10.19 -21.16
N PHE A 60 -13.16 -10.98 -21.65
CA PHE A 60 -12.72 -12.19 -20.97
C PHE A 60 -12.17 -11.87 -19.58
N GLY A 61 -11.21 -10.94 -19.49
CA GLY A 61 -10.60 -10.53 -18.21
C GLY A 61 -11.62 -9.92 -17.25
N LEU A 62 -12.55 -9.13 -17.77
CA LEU A 62 -13.62 -8.55 -16.99
C LEU A 62 -14.57 -9.63 -16.45
N GLY A 63 -15.00 -10.57 -17.28
CA GLY A 63 -15.90 -11.66 -16.91
C GLY A 63 -15.33 -12.58 -15.84
N VAL A 64 -14.07 -13.00 -15.97
CA VAL A 64 -13.44 -13.90 -15.00
C VAL A 64 -13.18 -13.24 -13.64
N SER A 65 -12.95 -11.93 -13.61
CA SER A 65 -12.69 -11.18 -12.39
C SER A 65 -13.97 -10.78 -11.64
N LEU A 66 -15.08 -10.52 -12.36
CA LEU A 66 -16.33 -10.02 -11.79
C LEU A 66 -16.93 -10.91 -10.68
N SER A 67 -16.72 -12.22 -10.77
CA SER A 67 -17.29 -13.22 -9.83
C SER A 67 -17.03 -12.94 -8.34
N SER A 68 -15.91 -12.30 -8.00
CA SER A 68 -15.61 -11.94 -6.60
C SER A 68 -14.93 -10.59 -6.42
N LEU A 69 -14.87 -9.78 -7.48
CA LEU A 69 -14.22 -8.47 -7.44
C LEU A 69 -15.06 -7.47 -6.65
N LYS A 70 -14.58 -7.11 -5.45
CA LYS A 70 -15.20 -6.11 -4.57
C LYS A 70 -14.13 -5.35 -3.79
N VAL A 71 -14.30 -4.04 -3.65
CA VAL A 71 -13.52 -3.24 -2.70
C VAL A 71 -14.13 -3.45 -1.31
N VAL A 72 -13.32 -3.96 -0.38
CA VAL A 72 -13.76 -4.26 0.99
C VAL A 72 -13.45 -3.11 1.93
N TYR A 73 -12.32 -2.45 1.71
CA TYR A 73 -11.87 -1.30 2.48
C TYR A 73 -11.21 -0.30 1.53
N PHE A 74 -11.48 0.98 1.75
CA PHE A 74 -10.87 2.09 1.04
C PHE A 74 -10.77 3.27 2.01
N SER A 75 -9.57 3.83 2.16
CA SER A 75 -9.32 5.02 2.98
C SER A 75 -8.70 6.11 2.14
N THR A 76 -9.38 7.26 2.07
CA THR A 76 -8.89 8.45 1.36
C THR A 76 -7.72 9.10 2.10
N ALA A 77 -7.78 9.12 3.43
CA ALA A 77 -6.75 9.73 4.27
C ALA A 77 -5.37 9.08 4.12
N THR A 78 -5.31 7.75 4.07
CA THR A 78 -4.04 7.00 3.95
C THR A 78 -3.78 6.54 2.51
N SER A 79 -4.72 6.75 1.59
CA SER A 79 -4.61 6.29 0.20
C SER A 79 -4.40 4.77 0.08
N THR A 80 -5.00 3.99 0.99
CA THR A 80 -4.88 2.53 1.03
C THR A 80 -6.21 1.84 0.77
N ALA A 81 -6.15 0.65 0.17
CA ALA A 81 -7.34 -0.11 -0.17
C ALA A 81 -7.12 -1.62 -0.03
N ILE A 82 -8.19 -2.35 0.29
CA ILE A 82 -8.22 -3.81 0.27
C ILE A 82 -9.26 -4.26 -0.76
N ILE A 83 -8.82 -5.00 -1.77
CA ILE A 83 -9.67 -5.55 -2.81
C ILE A 83 -9.77 -7.07 -2.66
N ARG A 84 -10.99 -7.58 -2.68
CA ARG A 84 -11.28 -9.01 -2.81
C ARG A 84 -11.30 -9.40 -4.28
N VAL A 85 -10.65 -10.51 -4.62
CA VAL A 85 -10.47 -11.01 -5.99
C VAL A 85 -10.60 -12.55 -6.01
N PRO A 86 -11.11 -13.16 -7.10
CA PRO A 86 -11.05 -14.61 -7.27
C PRO A 86 -9.62 -15.17 -7.21
N ARG A 87 -9.43 -16.33 -6.59
CA ARG A 87 -8.09 -16.93 -6.41
C ARG A 87 -7.37 -17.20 -7.72
N ASN A 88 -8.07 -17.68 -8.74
CA ASN A 88 -7.45 -18.11 -10.00
C ASN A 88 -6.94 -16.92 -10.82
N HIS A 89 -7.62 -15.77 -10.75
CA HIS A 89 -7.35 -14.60 -11.60
C HIS A 89 -6.82 -13.38 -10.82
N HIS A 90 -6.23 -13.59 -9.64
CA HIS A 90 -5.68 -12.49 -8.84
C HIS A 90 -4.49 -11.77 -9.51
N ARG A 91 -3.72 -12.49 -10.35
CA ARG A 91 -2.60 -11.92 -11.11
C ARG A 91 -3.08 -10.97 -12.21
N LEU A 92 -4.22 -11.28 -12.84
CA LEU A 92 -4.83 -10.42 -13.86
C LEU A 92 -5.25 -9.08 -13.26
N VAL A 93 -5.93 -9.12 -12.10
CA VAL A 93 -6.31 -7.89 -11.38
C VAL A 93 -5.09 -7.14 -10.85
N TRP A 94 -4.05 -7.84 -10.37
CA TRP A 94 -2.78 -7.19 -10.00
C TRP A 94 -2.21 -6.43 -11.20
N ALA A 95 -2.04 -7.08 -12.35
CA ALA A 95 -1.51 -6.43 -13.54
C ALA A 95 -2.34 -5.20 -13.94
N ALA A 96 -3.68 -5.31 -13.93
CA ALA A 96 -4.55 -4.17 -14.19
C ALA A 96 -4.30 -3.00 -13.21
N LEU A 97 -4.18 -3.29 -11.91
CA LEU A 97 -3.90 -2.28 -10.89
C LEU A 97 -2.57 -1.56 -11.12
N SER A 98 -1.51 -2.29 -11.48
CA SER A 98 -0.20 -1.66 -11.76
C SER A 98 -0.19 -0.75 -12.99
N HIS A 99 -1.16 -0.88 -13.88
CA HIS A 99 -1.30 -0.03 -15.07
C HIS A 99 -2.22 1.18 -14.85
N ILE A 100 -2.81 1.36 -13.67
CA ILE A 100 -3.57 2.56 -13.34
C ILE A 100 -2.60 3.71 -13.09
N THR A 101 -2.63 4.71 -13.97
CA THR A 101 -1.77 5.90 -13.92
C THR A 101 -2.49 7.16 -13.45
N GLU A 102 -3.82 7.16 -13.46
CA GLU A 102 -4.66 8.28 -13.04
C GLU A 102 -5.91 7.76 -12.32
N LEU A 103 -6.38 8.50 -11.33
CA LEU A 103 -7.66 8.23 -10.68
C LEU A 103 -8.80 8.94 -11.41
N PRO A 104 -10.06 8.47 -11.29
CA PRO A 104 -11.19 9.17 -11.89
C PRO A 104 -11.34 10.58 -11.32
N GLY A 105 -11.37 11.60 -12.18
CA GLY A 105 -11.56 12.99 -11.78
C GLY A 105 -12.97 13.28 -11.22
N PRO A 106 -13.18 14.48 -10.64
CA PRO A 106 -14.45 14.88 -10.03
C PRO A 106 -15.62 14.97 -11.03
N ARG A 107 -15.32 15.18 -12.32
CA ARG A 107 -16.28 15.14 -13.42
C ARG A 107 -15.97 14.00 -14.37
N LYS A 108 -17.00 13.41 -14.97
CA LYS A 108 -16.88 12.36 -15.99
C LYS A 108 -16.16 12.94 -17.21
N GLY A 109 -14.91 12.55 -17.44
CA GLY A 109 -14.05 13.07 -18.52
C GLY A 109 -13.08 14.19 -18.11
N GLY A 110 -13.03 14.60 -16.84
CA GLY A 110 -11.99 15.48 -16.33
C GLY A 110 -10.72 14.71 -16.00
N GLY A 111 -9.55 15.26 -16.36
CA GLY A 111 -8.25 14.70 -16.02
C GLY A 111 -8.11 14.56 -14.50
N GLY A 112 -7.78 13.36 -14.04
CA GLY A 112 -7.70 13.05 -12.62
C GLY A 112 -6.33 13.24 -12.02
N ALA A 113 -6.23 12.97 -10.72
CA ALA A 113 -4.94 12.97 -10.03
C ALA A 113 -4.08 11.83 -10.57
N LYS A 114 -2.90 12.17 -11.08
CA LYS A 114 -1.89 11.18 -11.49
C LYS A 114 -1.44 10.39 -10.27
N CYS A 115 -1.51 9.08 -10.37
CA CYS A 115 -1.21 8.20 -9.26
C CYS A 115 -0.46 6.95 -9.71
N VAL A 116 0.26 6.33 -8.78
CA VAL A 116 0.84 5.01 -8.98
C VAL A 116 0.22 4.07 -7.95
N VAL A 117 -0.55 3.09 -8.41
CA VAL A 117 -1.15 2.07 -7.55
C VAL A 117 -0.15 0.95 -7.31
N ARG A 118 0.32 0.83 -6.07
CA ARG A 118 1.25 -0.22 -5.66
C ARG A 118 0.49 -1.36 -4.98
N VAL A 119 0.62 -2.57 -5.52
CA VAL A 119 0.17 -3.78 -4.81
C VAL A 119 1.23 -4.18 -3.80
N VAL A 120 0.83 -4.21 -2.54
CA VAL A 120 1.73 -4.32 -1.40
C VAL A 120 1.84 -5.76 -0.90
N ARG A 121 0.70 -6.44 -0.80
CA ARG A 121 0.61 -7.81 -0.29
C ARG A 121 -0.59 -8.53 -0.88
N VAL A 122 -0.44 -9.84 -1.10
CA VAL A 122 -1.52 -10.75 -1.44
C VAL A 122 -1.76 -11.69 -0.27
N SER A 123 -2.98 -11.70 0.25
CA SER A 123 -3.38 -12.51 1.39
C SER A 123 -4.53 -13.47 1.04
N GLY A 124 -4.60 -14.59 1.75
CA GLY A 124 -5.70 -15.56 1.59
C GLY A 124 -6.96 -15.19 2.38
N THR A 125 -6.78 -14.51 3.52
CA THR A 125 -7.85 -14.07 4.42
C THR A 125 -7.77 -12.57 4.62
N ILE A 126 -8.90 -11.95 4.93
CA ILE A 126 -8.98 -10.51 5.21
C ILE A 126 -8.20 -10.15 6.48
N ARG A 127 -8.31 -10.95 7.55
CA ARG A 127 -7.58 -10.75 8.81
C ARG A 127 -6.06 -10.61 8.60
N LYS A 128 -5.48 -11.44 7.71
CA LYS A 128 -4.05 -11.35 7.39
C LYS A 128 -3.70 -10.15 6.51
N ALA A 129 -4.65 -9.61 5.74
CA ALA A 129 -4.45 -8.35 5.01
C ALA A 129 -4.53 -7.15 5.96
N GLU A 130 -5.45 -7.17 6.93
CA GLU A 130 -5.61 -6.15 7.96
C GLU A 130 -4.42 -6.09 8.91
N GLU A 131 -3.92 -7.24 9.38
CA GLU A 131 -2.72 -7.33 10.21
C GLU A 131 -1.49 -6.75 9.48
N GLU A 132 -1.35 -7.04 8.19
CA GLU A 132 -0.29 -6.47 7.34
C GLU A 132 -0.44 -4.98 7.08
N LEU A 133 -1.67 -4.48 6.93
CA LEU A 133 -1.98 -3.05 6.83
C LEU A 133 -1.57 -2.34 8.13
N LEU A 134 -1.97 -2.86 9.29
CA LEU A 134 -1.65 -2.28 10.59
C LEU A 134 -0.16 -2.31 10.87
N ARG A 135 0.51 -3.43 10.59
CA ARG A 135 1.97 -3.57 10.73
C ARG A 135 2.72 -2.54 9.89
N ARG A 136 2.22 -2.22 8.70
CA ARG A 136 2.82 -1.19 7.83
C ARG A 136 2.54 0.21 8.32
N ALA A 137 1.29 0.50 8.70
CA ALA A 137 0.93 1.80 9.27
C ALA A 137 1.79 2.12 10.51
N LYS A 138 1.98 1.16 11.43
CA LYS A 138 2.88 1.32 12.59
C LYS A 138 4.32 1.65 12.16
N ARG A 139 4.85 0.96 11.15
CA ARG A 139 6.21 1.22 10.63
C ARG A 139 6.34 2.58 9.96
N ASP A 140 5.31 3.01 9.25
CA ASP A 140 5.30 4.30 8.57
C ASP A 140 5.21 5.45 9.58
N VAL A 141 4.45 5.26 10.68
CA VAL A 141 4.43 6.19 11.83
C VAL A 141 5.79 6.27 12.51
N VAL A 142 6.43 5.14 12.82
CA VAL A 142 7.78 5.13 13.41
C VAL A 142 8.79 5.81 12.50
N ARG A 143 8.73 5.57 11.19
CA ARG A 143 9.58 6.25 10.19
C ARG A 143 9.33 7.76 10.15
N ALA A 144 8.07 8.19 10.25
CA ALA A 144 7.73 9.60 10.28
C ALA A 144 8.23 10.29 11.55
N LYS A 145 8.08 9.66 12.73
CA LYS A 145 8.62 10.18 14.00
C LYS A 145 10.14 10.32 13.97
N LEU A 146 10.86 9.29 13.53
CA LEU A 146 12.32 9.33 13.43
C LEU A 146 12.83 10.40 12.45
N ALA A 147 12.07 10.63 11.37
CA ALA A 147 12.39 11.69 10.43
C ALA A 147 12.19 13.11 11.01
N GLN A 148 11.25 13.28 11.96
CA GLN A 148 11.07 14.53 12.70
C GLN A 148 12.20 14.76 13.71
N ASP A 149 12.64 13.70 14.40
CA ASP A 149 13.72 13.76 15.40
C ASP A 149 15.13 13.88 14.79
N GLY A 150 15.26 13.87 13.45
CA GLY A 150 16.54 13.94 12.74
C GLY A 150 17.44 12.71 12.94
N LYS A 151 16.96 11.67 13.62
CA LYS A 151 17.69 10.42 13.87
C LYS A 151 17.50 9.48 12.66
N GLN A 152 18.56 9.31 11.87
CA GLN A 152 18.54 8.37 10.74
C GLN A 152 18.43 6.93 11.21
N LEU A 153 17.59 6.13 10.54
CA LEU A 153 17.42 4.71 10.80
C LEU A 153 18.72 3.92 10.52
N PRO A 154 19.19 3.05 11.43
CA PRO A 154 20.43 2.27 11.26
C PRO A 154 20.42 1.27 10.09
N TRP A 155 19.24 0.97 9.52
CA TRP A 155 19.12 0.14 8.32
C TRP A 155 19.61 0.84 7.04
N VAL A 156 19.47 2.17 6.94
CA VAL A 156 19.84 2.93 5.72
C VAL A 156 21.36 3.10 5.62
N THR A 157 22.04 3.28 6.75
CA THR A 157 23.52 3.33 6.82
C THR A 157 24.14 1.96 6.54
N GLY A 158 23.48 0.87 6.92
CA GLY A 158 24.00 -0.48 6.74
C GLY A 158 24.18 -0.93 5.28
N VAL A 159 23.53 -0.31 4.29
CA VAL A 159 23.75 -0.65 2.86
C VAL A 159 24.88 0.18 2.26
N ALA A 160 25.05 1.43 2.69
CA ALA A 160 26.14 2.29 2.25
C ALA A 160 27.50 1.83 2.79
N ASP A 161 27.55 1.37 4.06
CA ASP A 161 28.80 0.96 4.71
C ASP A 161 29.23 -0.49 4.36
N ARG A 162 28.28 -1.31 3.89
CA ARG A 162 28.56 -2.70 3.45
C ARG A 162 29.33 -2.80 2.13
N SER A 163 29.51 -1.70 1.39
CA SER A 163 30.39 -1.68 0.22
C SER A 163 31.89 -1.63 0.60
N ALA A 164 32.24 -1.40 1.87
CA ALA A 164 33.62 -1.20 2.31
C ALA A 164 34.26 -2.41 3.02
N LYS A 165 33.50 -3.45 3.40
CA LYS A 165 34.10 -4.63 4.06
C LYS A 165 33.31 -5.90 3.77
N GLY A 166 33.95 -6.82 3.05
CA GLY A 166 33.37 -8.09 2.67
C GLY A 166 33.13 -9.05 3.84
N LYS A 167 32.17 -9.96 3.59
CA LYS A 167 32.01 -11.29 4.20
C LYS A 167 31.31 -11.36 5.57
N ALA A 168 30.01 -11.68 5.55
CA ALA A 168 29.41 -12.75 6.36
C ALA A 168 27.95 -12.99 5.91
N ARG A 169 27.59 -14.28 5.77
CA ARG A 169 26.18 -14.73 5.73
C ARG A 169 25.65 -14.67 7.16
N GLU A 170 24.41 -14.20 7.35
CA GLU A 170 23.56 -14.62 8.47
C GLU A 170 22.09 -14.21 8.28
N ASP A 171 21.23 -14.95 8.97
CA ASP A 171 19.83 -15.24 8.71
C ASP A 171 18.84 -14.07 8.91
N PRO A 172 17.70 -14.04 8.18
CA PRO A 172 16.72 -12.95 8.25
C PRO A 172 15.86 -12.94 9.53
N ASN A 173 16.23 -13.68 10.58
CA ASN A 173 15.41 -13.84 11.78
C ASN A 173 15.80 -12.92 12.95
N VAL A 174 16.87 -12.12 12.85
CA VAL A 174 17.34 -11.27 13.97
C VAL A 174 16.69 -9.86 13.98
N SER A 175 15.84 -9.52 13.01
CA SER A 175 15.41 -8.12 12.83
C SER A 175 14.03 -7.74 13.40
N MET A 176 13.42 -8.57 14.25
CA MET A 176 12.04 -8.32 14.75
C MET A 176 11.98 -7.96 16.23
N GLN A 177 12.87 -8.53 17.07
CA GLN A 177 12.89 -8.24 18.51
C GLN A 177 13.33 -6.80 18.83
N SER A 178 14.32 -6.26 18.11
CA SER A 178 14.84 -4.91 18.40
C SER A 178 13.89 -3.75 18.04
N ILE A 179 12.80 -4.01 17.29
CA ILE A 179 11.75 -3.00 17.01
C ILE A 179 10.62 -3.12 18.04
N GLU A 180 10.36 -4.31 18.58
CA GLU A 180 9.39 -4.53 19.64
C GLU A 180 9.91 -4.02 20.99
N ASP A 181 11.21 -4.16 21.27
CA ASP A 181 11.84 -3.66 22.51
C ASP A 181 11.79 -2.13 22.65
N LEU A 182 11.77 -1.38 21.54
CA LEU A 182 11.58 0.09 21.57
C LEU A 182 10.13 0.53 21.80
N SER A 183 9.18 -0.40 21.77
CA SER A 183 7.76 -0.15 22.05
C SER A 183 7.27 -0.74 23.38
N GLY A 184 8.13 -1.49 24.08
CA GLY A 184 7.81 -2.15 25.34
C GLY A 184 8.19 -1.37 26.60
N GLU A 185 8.92 -0.26 26.49
CA GLU A 185 9.39 0.51 27.65
C GLU A 185 8.38 1.56 28.16
N GLU A 186 7.21 1.74 27.52
CA GLU A 186 6.22 2.77 27.92
C GLU A 186 5.00 2.23 28.71
N GLU A 187 4.94 0.94 29.09
CA GLU A 187 3.79 0.37 29.84
C GLU A 187 4.06 -0.01 31.31
N GLU A 188 5.17 0.44 31.92
CA GLU A 188 5.39 0.30 33.38
C GLU A 188 5.73 1.64 34.05
N GLU A 189 4.77 2.58 34.17
CA GLU A 189 4.67 3.47 35.35
C GLU A 189 3.37 4.29 35.33
N SER A 190 2.37 3.89 36.14
CA SER A 190 1.51 4.82 36.87
C SER A 190 0.59 4.04 37.81
N ASP A 191 0.85 4.19 39.11
CA ASP A 191 0.06 3.78 40.28
C ASP A 191 -1.43 4.17 40.21
#